data_AF-A0A1Q8VID2-F1
#
_entry.id   AF-A0A1Q8VID2-F1
#
_cell.length_a   1.000
_cell.length_b   1.000
_cell.length_c   1.000
_cell.angle_alpha   90.00
_cell.angle_beta   90.00
_cell.angle_gamma   90.00
#
_symmetry.space_group_name_H-M   'P 1'
#
loop_
_entity.id
_entity.type
_entity.pdbx_description
1 polymer ?
#
loop_
_entity_poly.entity_id
_entity_poly.type
_entity_poly.pdbx_seq_one_letter_code
_entity_poly.pdbx_strand_id
1 'polypeptide(L)'
;MDQVRQEVADLLARGWEVYTVDEVRVEHEAVTRRMWLPTGRRTKIYVDRERSAQSFFGALSLTSKQVRVYPIEGNQNAEQVTLALARLVRETANDKIAVVLDNAGFHHAKAVTDLYEPSQALERVRPIYLPPYAPDHNPIEHVWNTAKKNISNIQRDNPEETYTAFTSYITSRTFDYDFEHLPITPTQEKLD
;
A
#
# COMPACT_ATOMS: atom_id res chain seq x y z
N MET A 1 -17.80 -3.66 6.94
CA MET A 1 -17.10 -4.08 5.71
C MET A 1 -18.06 -4.29 4.55
N ASP A 2 -19.20 -4.97 4.75
CA ASP A 2 -20.11 -5.29 3.63
C ASP A 2 -20.67 -4.06 2.90
N GLN A 3 -20.93 -2.97 3.62
CA GLN A 3 -21.34 -1.71 2.99
C GLN A 3 -20.27 -1.15 2.04
N VAL A 4 -19.01 -1.14 2.45
CA VAL A 4 -17.88 -0.68 1.61
C VAL A 4 -17.72 -1.59 0.40
N ARG A 5 -17.85 -2.91 0.59
CA ARG A 5 -17.79 -3.89 -0.51
C ARG A 5 -18.85 -3.61 -1.55
N GLN A 6 -20.10 -3.46 -1.12
CA GLN A 6 -21.22 -3.17 -2.01
C GLN A 6 -21.01 -1.84 -2.75
N GLU A 7 -20.60 -0.80 -2.02
CA GLU A 7 -20.34 0.51 -2.61
C GLU A 7 -19.22 0.48 -3.65
N VAL A 8 -18.11 -0.20 -3.36
CA VAL A 8 -17.00 -0.38 -4.30
C VAL A 8 -17.45 -1.16 -5.53
N ALA A 9 -18.20 -2.25 -5.36
CA ALA A 9 -18.74 -3.05 -6.46
C ALA A 9 -19.68 -2.22 -7.35
N ASP A 10 -20.56 -1.42 -6.77
CA ASP A 10 -21.48 -0.55 -7.49
C ASP A 10 -20.75 0.53 -8.30
N LEU A 11 -19.67 1.09 -7.75
CA LEU A 11 -18.87 2.10 -8.45
C LEU A 11 -18.11 1.49 -9.64
N LEU A 12 -17.48 0.33 -9.43
CA LEU A 12 -16.81 -0.40 -10.50
C LEU A 12 -17.80 -0.74 -11.64
N ALA A 13 -19.01 -1.21 -11.30
CA ALA A 13 -20.06 -1.50 -12.28
C ALA A 13 -20.52 -0.25 -13.05
N ARG A 14 -20.42 0.93 -12.44
CA ARG A 14 -20.73 2.23 -13.06
C ARG A 14 -19.55 2.85 -13.84
N GLY A 15 -18.44 2.12 -13.97
CA GLY A 15 -17.25 2.54 -14.71
C GLY A 15 -16.38 3.55 -13.97
N TRP A 16 -16.45 3.59 -12.63
CA TRP A 16 -15.48 4.35 -11.84
C TRP A 16 -14.15 3.61 -11.79
N GLU A 17 -13.06 4.37 -11.79
CA GLU A 17 -11.75 3.84 -11.41
C GLU A 17 -11.62 3.89 -9.89
N VAL A 18 -11.55 2.72 -9.25
CA VAL A 18 -11.44 2.62 -7.78
C VAL A 18 -10.02 2.23 -7.40
N TYR A 19 -9.42 3.04 -6.55
CA TYR A 19 -8.11 2.78 -5.95
C TYR A 19 -8.26 2.45 -4.47
N THR A 20 -7.49 1.49 -3.99
CA THR A 20 -7.24 1.31 -2.56
C THR A 20 -5.87 1.88 -2.25
N VAL A 21 -5.79 2.82 -1.30
CA VAL A 21 -4.56 3.56 -1.00
C VAL A 21 -4.15 3.35 0.45
N ASP A 22 -2.85 3.45 0.69
CA ASP A 22 -2.23 3.36 2.02
C ASP A 22 -0.76 3.80 1.92
N GLU A 23 -0.16 4.14 3.06
CA GLU A 23 1.25 4.43 3.19
C GLU A 23 2.05 3.25 3.76
N VAL A 24 3.26 3.08 3.25
CA VAL A 24 4.19 2.06 3.75
C VAL A 24 5.55 2.65 4.03
N ARG A 25 6.06 2.39 5.24
CA ARG A 25 7.47 2.61 5.59
C ARG A 25 8.27 1.36 5.28
N VAL A 26 9.35 1.53 4.52
CA VAL A 26 10.34 0.49 4.20
C VAL A 26 11.63 0.85 4.89
N GLU A 27 12.15 -0.07 5.70
CA GLU A 27 13.42 0.08 6.39
C GLU A 27 14.52 -0.65 5.61
N HIS A 28 15.71 -0.07 5.53
CA HIS A 28 16.87 -0.69 4.91
C HIS A 28 17.47 -1.81 5.79
N GLU A 29 17.31 -1.72 7.11
CA GLU A 29 17.76 -2.76 8.03
C GLU A 29 17.13 -4.11 7.66
N ALA A 30 17.95 -5.15 7.52
CA ALA A 30 17.45 -6.47 7.15
C ALA A 30 16.44 -6.98 8.19
N VAL A 31 15.16 -6.90 7.84
CA VAL A 31 14.09 -7.57 8.59
C VAL A 31 14.26 -9.07 8.41
N THR A 32 14.68 -9.73 9.48
CA THR A 32 14.79 -11.19 9.51
C THR A 32 13.40 -11.81 9.65
N ARG A 33 13.03 -12.65 8.69
CA ARG A 33 11.80 -13.47 8.69
C ARG A 33 12.18 -14.95 8.74
N ARG A 34 11.27 -15.80 9.24
CA ARG A 34 11.50 -17.26 9.31
C ARG A 34 11.90 -17.81 7.92
N MET A 35 12.94 -18.63 7.89
CA MET A 35 13.41 -19.32 6.67
C MET A 35 13.95 -20.71 7.00
N TRP A 36 13.94 -21.60 6.02
CA TRP A 36 14.53 -22.93 6.15
C TRP A 36 16.04 -22.85 5.95
N LEU A 37 16.79 -23.35 6.93
CA LEU A 37 18.25 -23.40 6.90
C LEU A 37 18.74 -24.83 6.66
N PRO A 38 19.87 -25.02 5.97
CA PRO A 38 20.45 -26.34 5.80
C PRO A 38 20.80 -26.98 7.16
N THR A 39 20.28 -28.17 7.41
CA THR A 39 20.58 -28.94 8.62
C THR A 39 22.07 -29.26 8.70
N GLY A 40 22.67 -29.12 9.88
CA GLY A 40 24.09 -29.44 10.11
C GLY A 40 25.10 -28.41 9.60
N ARG A 41 24.65 -27.28 9.03
CA ARG A 41 25.54 -26.17 8.64
C ARG A 41 25.20 -24.92 9.45
N ARG A 42 26.20 -24.31 10.08
CA ARG A 42 26.03 -23.04 10.80
C ARG A 42 25.86 -21.90 9.80
N THR A 43 24.64 -21.38 9.69
CA THR A 43 24.37 -20.15 8.94
C THR A 43 24.71 -18.94 9.79
N LYS A 44 25.56 -18.04 9.28
CA LYS A 44 25.82 -16.73 9.88
C LYS A 44 25.05 -15.69 9.09
N ILE A 45 24.19 -14.93 9.77
CA ILE A 45 23.48 -13.79 9.19
C ILE A 45 24.25 -12.54 9.63
N TYR A 46 24.69 -11.75 8.66
CA TYR A 46 25.30 -10.45 8.90
C TYR A 46 24.24 -9.39 8.64
N VAL A 47 24.11 -8.45 9.57
CA VAL A 47 23.15 -7.35 9.49
C VAL A 47 23.93 -6.06 9.69
N ASP A 48 23.77 -5.12 8.77
CA ASP A 48 24.21 -3.75 8.98
C ASP A 48 23.17 -3.03 9.83
N ARG A 49 23.63 -2.28 10.84
CA ARG A 49 22.76 -1.55 11.78
C ARG A 49 22.58 -0.08 11.39
N GLU A 50 22.92 0.30 10.16
CA GLU A 50 22.60 1.62 9.63
C GLU A 50 21.08 1.74 9.38
N ARG A 51 20.42 2.54 10.21
CA ARG A 51 18.96 2.73 10.14
C ARG A 51 18.63 3.81 9.11
N SER A 52 18.31 3.38 7.90
CA SER A 52 17.67 4.22 6.88
C SER A 52 16.25 3.71 6.62
N ALA A 53 15.32 4.63 6.36
CA ALA A 53 13.96 4.28 5.98
C ALA A 53 13.39 5.30 4.99
N GLN A 54 12.55 4.80 4.09
CA GLN A 54 11.82 5.60 3.11
C GLN A 54 10.32 5.26 3.21
N SER A 55 9.48 6.28 3.17
CA SER A 55 8.03 6.10 3.11
C SER A 55 7.54 6.20 1.67
N PHE A 56 6.48 5.47 1.37
CA PHE A 56 5.83 5.47 0.07
C PHE A 56 4.32 5.55 0.24
N PHE A 57 3.68 6.29 -0.67
CA PHE A 57 2.24 6.23 -0.89
C PHE A 57 1.97 5.23 -2.01
N GLY A 58 1.03 4.30 -1.80
CA GLY A 58 0.58 3.38 -2.83
C GLY A 58 -0.86 3.56 -3.23
N ALA A 59 -1.15 3.24 -4.49
CA ALA A 59 -2.50 3.16 -5.01
C ALA A 59 -2.65 1.90 -5.86
N LEU A 60 -3.40 0.92 -5.37
CA LEU A 60 -3.77 -0.28 -6.11
C LEU A 60 -5.07 -0.01 -6.86
N SER A 61 -5.04 -0.13 -8.19
CA SER A 61 -6.23 -0.10 -9.04
C SER A 61 -6.99 -1.41 -8.91
N LEU A 62 -8.26 -1.36 -8.51
CA LEU A 62 -9.12 -2.55 -8.46
C LEU A 62 -9.56 -3.03 -9.85
N THR A 63 -9.46 -2.16 -10.86
CA THR A 63 -9.76 -2.46 -12.27
C THR A 63 -8.59 -3.16 -12.96
N SER A 64 -7.42 -2.51 -12.96
CA SER A 64 -6.25 -2.97 -13.71
C SER A 64 -5.32 -3.88 -12.91
N LYS A 65 -5.54 -3.97 -11.59
CA LYS A 65 -4.71 -4.72 -10.64
C LYS A 65 -3.26 -4.24 -10.57
N GLN A 66 -2.96 -3.08 -11.15
CA GLN A 66 -1.64 -2.45 -11.09
C GLN A 66 -1.54 -1.51 -9.90
N VAL A 67 -0.33 -1.34 -9.40
CA VAL A 67 -0.04 -0.47 -8.26
C VAL A 67 0.85 0.67 -8.71
N ARG A 68 0.42 1.89 -8.38
CA ARG A 68 1.27 3.09 -8.47
C ARG A 68 1.89 3.36 -7.12
N VAL A 69 3.17 3.72 -7.11
CA VAL A 69 3.94 3.97 -5.89
C VAL A 69 4.64 5.31 -6.02
N TYR A 70 4.47 6.19 -5.03
CA TYR A 70 5.13 7.49 -4.97
C TYR A 70 5.96 7.60 -3.69
N PRO A 71 7.25 7.99 -3.76
CA PRO A 71 8.04 8.24 -2.57
C PRO A 71 7.50 9.47 -1.82
N ILE A 72 7.47 9.38 -0.49
CA ILE A 72 7.12 10.47 0.42
C ILE A 72 8.41 11.07 0.96
N GLU A 73 8.63 12.36 0.72
CA GLU A 73 9.81 13.06 1.23
C GLU A 73 9.60 13.48 2.68
N GLY A 74 10.50 13.08 3.58
CA GLY A 74 10.44 13.44 5.00
C GLY A 74 9.35 12.69 5.78
N ASN A 75 8.51 13.43 6.50
CA ASN A 75 7.47 12.86 7.37
C ASN A 75 6.19 12.58 6.59
N GLN A 76 5.53 11.46 6.93
CA GLN A 76 4.17 11.18 6.48
C GLN A 76 3.22 12.22 7.08
N ASN A 77 2.81 13.20 6.28
CA ASN A 77 1.90 14.26 6.68
C ASN A 77 0.83 14.47 5.60
N ALA A 78 -0.21 15.22 5.95
CA ALA A 78 -1.36 15.46 5.05
C ALA A 78 -0.97 16.11 3.71
N GLU A 79 0.09 16.93 3.69
CA GLU A 79 0.58 17.58 2.47
C GLU A 79 1.16 16.57 1.47
N GLN A 80 1.99 15.65 1.95
CA GLN A 80 2.59 14.62 1.10
C GLN A 80 1.53 13.65 0.55
N VAL A 81 0.54 13.29 1.37
CA VAL A 81 -0.61 12.49 0.93
C VAL A 81 -1.42 13.24 -0.14
N THR A 82 -1.67 14.53 0.07
CA THR A 82 -2.35 15.39 -0.90
C THR A 82 -1.59 15.44 -2.23
N LEU A 83 -0.27 15.61 -2.18
CA LEU A 83 0.57 15.65 -3.37
C LEU A 83 0.54 14.32 -4.13
N ALA A 84 0.61 13.20 -3.41
CA ALA A 84 0.52 11.86 -4.00
C ALA A 84 -0.86 11.61 -4.65
N LEU A 85 -1.95 12.00 -3.97
CA LEU A 85 -3.30 11.92 -4.52
C LEU A 85 -3.48 12.81 -5.75
N ALA A 86 -2.96 14.04 -5.73
CA ALA A 86 -3.03 14.95 -6.88
C ALA A 86 -2.23 14.41 -8.09
N ARG A 87 -1.11 13.71 -7.87
CA ARG A 87 -0.39 12.99 -8.92
C ARG A 87 -1.22 11.82 -9.46
N LEU A 88 -1.79 11.01 -8.56
CA LEU A 88 -2.68 9.90 -8.92
C LEU A 88 -3.84 10.36 -9.80
N VAL A 89 -4.54 11.44 -9.42
CA VAL A 89 -5.65 12.01 -10.20
C VAL A 89 -5.21 12.43 -11.59
N ARG A 90 -4.08 13.15 -11.70
CA ARG A 90 -3.54 13.64 -12.97
C ARG A 90 -3.17 12.51 -13.92
N GLU A 91 -2.61 11.43 -13.40
CA GLU A 91 -2.20 10.25 -14.16
C GLU A 91 -3.37 9.29 -14.45
N THR A 92 -4.55 9.53 -13.87
CA THR A 92 -5.74 8.72 -14.09
C THR A 92 -6.58 9.33 -15.20
N ALA A 93 -6.68 8.62 -16.32
CA ALA A 93 -7.43 9.06 -17.49
C ALA A 93 -8.94 9.13 -17.25
N ASN A 94 -9.47 8.34 -16.30
CA ASN A 94 -10.89 8.30 -15.97
C ASN A 94 -11.30 9.53 -15.14
N ASP A 95 -12.38 10.21 -15.55
CA ASP A 95 -12.92 11.37 -14.83
C ASP A 95 -13.57 11.01 -13.48
N LYS A 96 -13.97 9.75 -13.31
CA LYS A 96 -14.64 9.24 -12.10
C LYS A 96 -13.66 8.39 -11.29
N ILE A 97 -13.12 8.98 -10.23
CA ILE A 97 -12.12 8.34 -9.38
C ILE A 97 -12.69 8.16 -7.98
N ALA A 98 -12.65 6.94 -7.45
CA ALA A 98 -12.91 6.68 -6.05
C ALA A 98 -11.64 6.20 -5.36
N VAL A 99 -11.41 6.65 -4.13
CA VAL A 99 -10.24 6.29 -3.35
C VAL A 99 -10.71 5.73 -2.01
N VAL A 100 -10.38 4.47 -1.75
CA VAL A 100 -10.62 3.80 -0.48
C VAL A 100 -9.44 4.04 0.45
N LEU A 101 -9.72 4.68 1.57
CA LEU A 101 -8.76 5.09 2.61
C LEU A 101 -9.02 4.28 3.88
N ASP A 102 -7.96 4.09 4.68
CA ASP A 102 -8.14 3.62 6.05
C ASP A 102 -8.85 4.71 6.90
N ASN A 103 -9.14 4.39 8.15
CA ASN A 103 -9.84 5.32 9.05
C ASN A 103 -8.88 6.17 9.90
N ALA A 104 -7.65 6.41 9.44
CA ALA A 104 -6.69 7.22 10.19
C ALA A 104 -7.20 8.66 10.36
N GLY A 105 -7.02 9.20 11.58
CA GLY A 105 -7.62 10.48 11.97
C GLY A 105 -7.22 11.68 11.09
N PHE A 106 -6.05 11.62 10.45
CA PHE A 106 -5.59 12.70 9.56
C PHE A 106 -6.33 12.71 8.21
N HIS A 107 -6.87 11.58 7.73
CA HIS A 107 -7.70 11.58 6.53
C HIS A 107 -9.04 12.31 6.73
N HIS A 108 -9.50 12.37 7.98
CA HIS A 108 -10.71 13.10 8.39
C HIS A 108 -10.44 14.56 8.76
N ALA A 109 -9.17 15.01 8.72
CA ALA A 109 -8.85 16.38 9.03
C ALA A 109 -9.51 17.30 7.99
N LYS A 110 -10.08 18.42 8.45
CA LYS A 110 -10.77 19.38 7.58
C LYS A 110 -9.91 19.84 6.40
N ALA A 111 -8.60 20.01 6.63
CA ALA A 111 -7.64 20.38 5.59
C ALA A 111 -7.53 19.35 4.45
N VAL A 112 -7.84 18.07 4.72
CA VAL A 112 -7.89 17.01 3.71
C VAL A 112 -9.28 16.93 3.09
N THR A 113 -10.35 16.97 3.90
CA THR A 113 -11.72 16.86 3.38
C THR A 113 -12.10 18.02 2.47
N ASP A 114 -11.65 19.23 2.79
CA ASP A 114 -11.89 20.43 1.99
C ASP A 114 -11.28 20.29 0.58
N LEU A 115 -10.27 19.43 0.36
CA LEU A 115 -9.67 19.23 -0.96
C LEU A 115 -10.57 18.47 -1.94
N TYR A 116 -11.58 17.75 -1.44
CA TYR A 116 -12.55 17.02 -2.26
C TYR A 116 -13.73 17.90 -2.70
N GLU A 117 -13.84 19.12 -2.17
CA GLU A 117 -14.91 20.04 -2.51
C GLU A 117 -14.77 20.59 -3.95
N PRO A 118 -15.86 21.11 -4.56
CA PRO A 118 -15.80 21.68 -5.90
C PRO A 118 -14.73 22.79 -6.05
N SER A 119 -14.07 22.82 -7.20
CA SER A 119 -12.97 23.74 -7.53
C SER A 119 -11.68 23.56 -6.71
N GLN A 120 -11.53 22.42 -6.02
CA GLN A 120 -10.34 22.07 -5.24
C GLN A 120 -9.50 20.99 -5.93
N ALA A 121 -8.27 20.78 -5.43
CA ALA A 121 -7.27 19.94 -6.08
C ALA A 121 -7.70 18.47 -6.28
N LEU A 122 -8.61 17.96 -5.44
CA LEU A 122 -9.09 16.58 -5.46
C LEU A 122 -10.60 16.48 -5.74
N GLU A 123 -11.21 17.48 -6.38
CA GLU A 123 -12.67 17.52 -6.66
C GLU A 123 -13.20 16.29 -7.45
N ARG A 124 -12.32 15.63 -8.22
CA ARG A 124 -12.63 14.42 -8.99
C ARG A 124 -12.58 13.13 -8.16
N VAL A 125 -12.12 13.21 -6.92
CA VAL A 125 -11.95 12.07 -6.04
C VAL A 125 -13.15 11.95 -5.12
N ARG A 126 -13.77 10.77 -5.16
CA ARG A 126 -14.75 10.34 -4.17
C ARG A 126 -14.04 9.53 -3.07
N PRO A 127 -13.85 10.06 -1.86
CA PRO A 127 -13.27 9.29 -0.77
C PRO A 127 -14.27 8.26 -0.24
N ILE A 128 -13.78 7.07 0.08
CA ILE A 128 -14.52 5.99 0.74
C ILE A 128 -13.68 5.57 1.94
N TYR A 129 -14.25 5.60 3.14
CA TYR A 129 -13.51 5.26 4.36
C TYR A 129 -13.83 3.84 4.79
N LEU A 130 -12.79 3.07 5.10
CA LEU A 130 -12.96 1.79 5.78
C LEU A 130 -13.56 1.99 7.18
N PRO A 131 -14.34 1.02 7.68
CA PRO A 131 -14.82 1.07 9.04
C PRO A 131 -13.65 1.06 10.04
N PRO A 132 -13.83 1.62 11.25
CA PRO A 132 -12.81 1.59 12.29
C PRO A 132 -12.30 0.17 12.56
N TYR A 133 -10.99 0.03 12.83
CA TYR A 133 -10.33 -1.24 13.18
C TYR A 133 -10.40 -2.34 12.12
N ALA A 134 -10.52 -1.98 10.84
CA ALA A 134 -10.50 -2.90 9.70
C ALA A 134 -9.27 -2.74 8.75
N PRO A 135 -8.05 -2.42 9.22
CA PRO A 135 -6.90 -2.21 8.33
C PRO A 135 -6.56 -3.47 7.51
N ASP A 136 -6.61 -4.67 8.13
CA ASP A 136 -6.34 -5.96 7.47
C ASP A 136 -7.24 -6.25 6.24
N HIS A 137 -8.31 -5.47 6.07
CA HIS A 137 -9.22 -5.55 4.93
C HIS A 137 -8.86 -4.65 3.75
N ASN A 138 -7.84 -3.80 3.86
CA ASN A 138 -7.39 -2.93 2.78
C ASN A 138 -6.49 -3.73 1.80
N PRO A 139 -6.90 -3.96 0.53
CA PRO A 139 -6.16 -4.79 -0.42
C PRO A 139 -4.69 -4.36 -0.64
N ILE A 140 -4.38 -3.06 -0.56
CA ILE A 140 -3.01 -2.54 -0.71
C ILE A 140 -2.07 -3.01 0.41
N GLU A 141 -2.56 -3.26 1.63
CA GLU A 141 -1.72 -3.78 2.73
C GLU A 141 -1.16 -5.16 2.38
N HIS A 142 -1.92 -5.97 1.63
CA HIS A 142 -1.49 -7.28 1.15
C HIS A 142 -0.39 -7.17 0.08
N VAL A 143 -0.44 -6.13 -0.75
CA VAL A 143 0.66 -5.77 -1.67
C VAL A 143 1.92 -5.47 -0.86
N TRP A 144 1.81 -4.63 0.17
CA TRP A 144 2.93 -4.28 1.04
C TRP A 144 3.53 -5.49 1.74
N ASN A 145 2.68 -6.36 2.30
CA ASN A 145 3.12 -7.57 2.97
C ASN A 145 3.88 -8.51 2.04
N THR A 146 3.39 -8.65 0.81
CA THR A 146 4.01 -9.49 -0.22
C THR A 146 5.34 -8.90 -0.70
N ALA A 147 5.41 -7.59 -0.94
CA ALA A 147 6.63 -6.91 -1.34
C ALA A 147 7.69 -6.91 -0.21
N LYS A 148 7.29 -6.63 1.04
CA LYS A 148 8.16 -6.74 2.22
C LYS A 148 8.69 -8.16 2.42
N LYS A 149 7.86 -9.18 2.17
CA LYS A 149 8.29 -10.59 2.22
C LYS A 149 9.36 -10.87 1.18
N ASN A 150 9.22 -10.33 -0.04
CA ASN A 150 10.18 -10.56 -1.11
C ASN A 150 11.57 -9.95 -0.84
N ILE A 151 11.62 -8.78 -0.19
CA ILE A 151 12.90 -8.14 0.16
C ILE A 151 13.47 -8.60 1.50
N SER A 152 12.71 -9.34 2.31
CA SER A 152 13.16 -9.83 3.61
C SER A 152 14.32 -10.84 3.49
N ASN A 153 15.10 -10.98 4.55
CA ASN A 153 16.27 -11.89 4.61
C ASN A 153 17.41 -11.57 3.62
N ILE A 154 17.36 -10.43 2.92
CA ILE A 154 18.40 -9.98 1.99
C ILE A 154 18.87 -8.61 2.48
N GLN A 155 20.11 -8.54 2.99
CA GLN A 155 20.78 -7.27 3.20
C GLN A 155 21.30 -6.77 1.85
N ARG A 156 21.01 -5.51 1.52
CA ARG A 156 21.59 -4.82 0.36
C ARG A 156 22.74 -3.92 0.81
N ASP A 157 23.57 -3.53 -0.13
CA ASP A 157 24.76 -2.73 0.17
C ASP A 157 24.41 -1.28 0.52
N ASN A 158 23.29 -0.76 0.00
CA ASN A 158 22.81 0.59 0.30
C ASN A 158 21.27 0.67 0.37
N PRO A 159 20.71 1.73 1.01
CA PRO A 159 19.27 1.93 1.12
C PRO A 159 18.52 2.02 -0.22
N GLU A 160 19.11 2.69 -1.21
CA GLU A 160 18.49 2.90 -2.52
C GLU A 160 18.20 1.58 -3.24
N GLU A 161 19.08 0.59 -3.12
CA GLU A 161 18.86 -0.76 -3.65
C GLU A 161 17.68 -1.47 -2.98
N THR A 162 17.52 -1.34 -1.66
CA THR A 162 16.38 -1.91 -0.93
C THR A 162 15.07 -1.28 -1.41
N TYR A 163 15.04 0.04 -1.50
CA TYR A 163 13.87 0.80 -1.95
C TYR A 163 13.53 0.48 -3.41
N THR A 164 14.54 0.42 -4.28
CA THR A 164 14.38 0.07 -5.69
C THR A 164 13.87 -1.36 -5.85
N ALA A 165 14.36 -2.31 -5.05
CA ALA A 165 13.85 -3.68 -5.09
C ALA A 165 12.42 -3.81 -4.61
N PHE A 166 12.05 -3.04 -3.59
CA PHE A 166 10.67 -2.96 -3.12
C PHE A 166 9.75 -2.42 -4.21
N THR A 167 10.05 -1.23 -4.75
CA THR A 167 9.23 -0.59 -5.78
C THR A 167 9.20 -1.40 -7.07
N SER A 168 10.34 -1.92 -7.54
CA SER A 168 10.43 -2.76 -8.74
C SER A 168 9.65 -4.05 -8.59
N TYR A 169 9.63 -4.66 -7.40
CA TYR A 169 8.77 -5.81 -7.15
C TYR A 169 7.31 -5.44 -7.42
N ILE A 170 6.85 -4.32 -6.87
CA ILE A 170 5.46 -3.89 -6.98
C ILE A 170 5.09 -3.50 -8.42
N THR A 171 5.89 -2.66 -9.08
CA THR A 171 5.55 -2.08 -10.39
C THR A 171 5.74 -3.07 -11.55
N SER A 172 6.47 -4.17 -11.35
CA SER A 172 6.69 -5.20 -12.38
C SER A 172 5.55 -6.23 -12.51
N ARG A 173 4.49 -6.13 -11.69
CA ARG A 173 3.43 -7.14 -11.66
C ARG A 173 2.06 -6.56 -11.35
N THR A 174 1.04 -7.39 -11.54
CA THR A 174 -0.33 -7.15 -11.10
C THR A 174 -0.63 -7.93 -9.82
N PHE A 175 -1.52 -7.39 -8.99
CA PHE A 175 -1.98 -8.00 -7.74
C PHE A 175 -3.49 -8.18 -7.78
N ASP A 176 -3.95 -9.42 -7.88
CA ASP A 176 -5.38 -9.75 -7.88
C ASP A 176 -5.91 -9.81 -6.44
N TYR A 177 -5.81 -8.67 -5.74
CA TYR A 177 -6.39 -8.47 -4.43
C TYR A 177 -7.59 -7.55 -4.58
N ASP A 178 -8.68 -7.93 -3.93
CA ASP A 178 -9.88 -7.11 -3.78
C ASP A 178 -10.54 -7.40 -2.42
N PHE A 179 -11.68 -6.78 -2.14
CA PHE A 179 -12.33 -6.93 -0.84
C PHE A 179 -13.01 -8.29 -0.60
N GLU A 180 -13.10 -9.15 -1.62
CA GLU A 180 -13.65 -10.52 -1.58
C GLU A 180 -12.54 -11.59 -1.57
N HIS A 181 -11.45 -11.35 -2.30
CA HIS A 181 -10.33 -12.25 -2.54
C HIS A 181 -9.05 -11.77 -1.85
N LEU A 182 -9.12 -11.49 -0.55
CA LEU A 182 -7.91 -11.25 0.23
C LEU A 182 -7.13 -12.56 0.38
N PRO A 183 -5.79 -12.55 0.25
CA PRO A 183 -5.01 -13.75 0.45
C PRO A 183 -5.21 -14.23 1.89
N ILE A 184 -5.69 -15.45 2.04
CA ILE A 184 -5.76 -16.11 3.35
C ILE A 184 -4.32 -16.21 3.83
N THR A 185 -3.96 -15.46 4.87
CA THR A 185 -2.72 -15.74 5.58
C THR A 185 -2.91 -17.13 6.16
N PRO A 186 -2.11 -18.15 5.78
CA PRO A 186 -2.25 -19.45 6.41
C PRO A 186 -2.00 -19.23 7.91
N THR A 187 -3.05 -19.42 8.71
CA THR A 187 -2.89 -19.65 10.14
C THR A 187 -1.86 -20.75 10.24
N GLN A 188 -0.78 -20.53 10.98
CA GLN A 188 0.21 -21.58 11.20
C GLN A 188 -0.51 -22.74 11.89
N GLU A 189 -0.94 -23.73 11.10
CA GLU A 189 -1.18 -25.06 11.63
C GLU A 189 0.13 -25.46 12.30
N LYS A 190 0.09 -25.57 13.62
CA LYS A 190 1.08 -26.29 14.40
C LYS A 190 1.10 -27.69 13.81
N LEU A 191 2.09 -27.97 12.97
CA LEU A 191 2.51 -29.32 12.69
C LEU A 191 3.45 -29.70 13.84
N ASP A 192 2.94 -30.62 14.65
CA ASP A 192 3.60 -31.29 15.77
C ASP A 192 4.93 -31.95 15.37
#